data_AF-A0A9X3G0W6-F1
#
_entry.id   AF-A0A9X3G0W6-F1
#
_cell.length_a   1.000
_cell.length_b   1.000
_cell.length_c   1.000
_cell.angle_alpha   90.00
_cell.angle_beta   90.00
_cell.angle_gamma   90.00
#
_symmetry.space_group_name_H-M   'P 1'
#
loop_
_entity.id
_entity.type
_entity.pdbx_description
1 polymer ?
#
loop_
_entity_poly.entity_id
_entity_poly.type
_entity_poly.pdbx_seq_one_letter_code
_entity_poly.pdbx_strand_id
1 'polypeptide(L)'
;MAASDQLSFAGDSPGALELCRRAVAAGGHVPPDVRTFLHHALLAAGEVEEARAVAEDIRRPRPGDLAVYSFVGESYEVTGDRRQAHRWFTLGLQRALSDPATGGDPSELPPGSEGRMLGVARTPVRRDLDMPPDALDDAFT
;
A
#
# COMPACT_ATOMS: atom_id res chain seq x y z
N MET A 1 -0.44 12.78 -10.31
CA MET A 1 0.85 12.18 -10.72
C MET A 1 1.95 13.04 -10.16
N ALA A 2 2.72 12.49 -9.23
CA ALA A 2 3.87 13.17 -8.67
C ALA A 2 5.04 13.12 -9.68
N ALA A 3 5.95 14.08 -9.61
CA ALA A 3 7.14 14.09 -10.45
C ALA A 3 8.05 12.86 -10.24
N SER A 4 7.94 12.19 -9.07
CA SER A 4 8.57 10.89 -8.78
C SER A 4 8.04 9.79 -9.70
N ASP A 5 6.73 9.73 -9.93
CA ASP A 5 6.11 8.70 -10.78
C ASP A 5 6.63 8.83 -12.21
N GLN A 6 6.77 10.06 -12.72
CA GLN A 6 7.29 10.32 -14.06
C GLN A 6 8.78 9.95 -14.23
N LEU A 7 9.59 10.05 -13.16
CA LEU A 7 11.00 9.68 -13.20
C LEU A 7 11.20 8.16 -13.06
N SER A 8 10.38 7.49 -12.27
CA SER A 8 10.36 6.02 -12.19
C SER A 8 9.97 5.39 -13.54
N PHE A 9 9.03 5.99 -14.29
CA PHE A 9 8.71 5.57 -15.65
C PHE A 9 9.82 5.86 -16.68
N ALA A 10 10.70 6.83 -16.42
CA ALA A 10 11.78 7.24 -17.33
C ALA A 10 13.09 6.43 -17.15
N GLY A 11 13.15 5.49 -16.20
CA GLY A 11 14.32 4.64 -15.98
C GLY A 11 15.46 5.31 -15.20
N ASP A 12 15.24 6.48 -14.61
CA ASP A 12 16.18 7.15 -13.69
C ASP A 12 15.78 6.90 -12.23
N SER A 13 15.93 5.64 -11.80
CA SER A 13 15.62 5.21 -10.43
C SER A 13 16.38 6.00 -9.35
N PRO A 14 17.67 6.36 -9.53
CA PRO A 14 18.39 7.20 -8.57
C PRO A 14 17.83 8.62 -8.44
N GLY A 15 17.49 9.27 -9.56
CA GLY A 15 16.90 10.62 -9.56
C GLY A 15 15.52 10.67 -8.89
N ALA A 16 14.69 9.64 -9.12
CA ALA A 16 13.39 9.50 -8.47
C ALA A 16 13.52 9.36 -6.94
N LEU A 17 14.47 8.53 -6.47
CA LEU A 17 14.71 8.31 -5.05
C LEU A 17 15.15 9.60 -4.32
N GLU A 18 16.09 10.35 -4.90
CA GLU A 18 16.55 11.60 -4.29
C GLU A 18 15.43 12.64 -4.20
N LEU A 19 14.57 12.72 -5.22
CA LEU A 19 13.40 13.60 -5.19
C LEU A 19 12.44 13.22 -4.07
N CYS A 20 12.14 11.93 -3.90
CA CYS A 20 11.29 11.44 -2.81
C CYS A 20 11.88 11.77 -1.43
N ARG A 21 13.20 11.58 -1.23
CA ARG A 21 13.88 11.93 0.02
C ARG A 21 13.75 13.41 0.35
N ARG A 22 13.97 14.28 -0.64
CA ARG A 22 13.80 15.74 -0.48
C ARG A 22 12.36 16.12 -0.16
N ALA A 23 11.39 15.47 -0.79
CA ALA A 23 9.97 15.72 -0.55
C ALA A 23 9.56 15.35 0.88
N VAL A 24 10.02 14.20 1.40
CA VAL A 24 9.82 13.79 2.80
C VAL A 24 10.49 14.78 3.76
N ALA A 25 11.74 15.18 3.49
CA ALA A 25 12.48 16.13 4.32
C ALA A 25 11.83 17.53 4.40
N ALA A 26 11.11 17.95 3.35
CA ALA A 26 10.37 19.20 3.34
C ALA A 26 9.14 19.20 4.28
N GLY A 27 8.71 18.03 4.77
CA GLY A 27 7.70 17.91 5.83
C GLY A 27 6.26 18.26 5.40
N GLY A 28 5.98 18.32 4.10
CA GLY A 28 4.64 18.59 3.60
C GLY A 28 3.70 17.40 3.78
N HIS A 29 2.49 17.63 4.30
CA HIS A 29 1.43 16.63 4.32
C HIS A 29 0.57 16.77 3.07
N VAL A 30 0.79 15.89 2.10
CA VAL A 30 -0.04 15.75 0.90
C VAL A 30 -0.58 14.32 0.87
N PRO A 31 -1.89 14.10 0.73
CA PRO A 31 -2.43 12.76 0.49
C PRO A 31 -2.15 12.26 -0.94
N PRO A 32 -1.81 10.97 -1.13
CA PRO A 32 -1.43 10.01 -0.08
C PRO A 32 -0.05 10.40 0.50
N ASP A 33 0.17 10.05 1.77
CA ASP A 33 1.40 10.34 2.52
C ASP A 33 2.66 10.20 1.65
N VAL A 34 3.43 11.27 1.49
CA VAL A 34 4.57 11.31 0.56
C VAL A 34 5.62 10.20 0.79
N ARG A 35 5.65 9.63 2.01
CA ARG A 35 6.50 8.50 2.35
C ARG A 35 6.14 7.22 1.58
N THR A 36 4.91 7.07 1.07
CA THR A 36 4.54 5.92 0.21
C THR A 36 5.34 5.92 -1.10
N PHE A 37 5.59 7.08 -1.70
CA PHE A 37 6.42 7.20 -2.90
C PHE A 37 7.90 6.93 -2.60
N LEU A 38 8.38 7.35 -1.42
CA LEU A 38 9.73 7.00 -0.97
C LEU A 38 9.86 5.48 -0.77
N HIS A 39 8.88 4.85 -0.12
CA HIS A 39 8.84 3.40 0.07
C HIS A 39 8.91 2.66 -1.27
N HIS A 40 8.08 3.06 -2.24
CA HIS A 40 8.11 2.49 -3.58
C HIS A 40 9.48 2.64 -4.26
N ALA A 41 10.04 3.85 -4.26
CA ALA A 41 11.33 4.14 -4.87
C ALA A 41 12.48 3.33 -4.25
N LEU A 42 12.47 3.15 -2.93
CA LEU A 42 13.46 2.33 -2.23
C LEU A 42 13.36 0.85 -2.62
N LEU A 43 12.15 0.29 -2.73
CA LEU A 43 11.98 -1.08 -3.21
C LEU A 43 12.44 -1.25 -4.65
N ALA A 44 12.11 -0.31 -5.53
CA ALA A 44 12.54 -0.31 -6.92
C ALA A 44 14.08 -0.20 -7.07
N ALA A 45 14.75 0.47 -6.13
CA ALA A 45 16.21 0.58 -6.06
C ALA A 45 16.88 -0.64 -5.39
N GLY A 46 16.12 -1.58 -4.82
CA GLY A 46 16.65 -2.73 -4.08
C GLY A 46 17.05 -2.42 -2.62
N GLU A 47 16.77 -1.21 -2.12
CA GLU A 47 17.06 -0.75 -0.76
C GLU A 47 15.99 -1.27 0.23
N VAL A 48 15.85 -2.60 0.31
CA VAL A 48 14.73 -3.27 0.97
C VAL A 48 14.63 -2.97 2.47
N GLU A 49 15.76 -2.88 3.18
CA GLU A 49 15.75 -2.62 4.63
C GLU A 49 15.34 -1.17 4.94
N GLU A 50 15.78 -0.19 4.15
CA GLU A 50 15.34 1.20 4.30
C GLU A 50 13.84 1.31 3.93
N ALA A 51 13.39 0.64 2.87
CA ALA A 51 11.97 0.58 2.53
C ALA A 51 11.13 0.03 3.70
N ARG A 52 11.59 -1.05 4.35
CA ARG A 52 10.90 -1.62 5.52
C ARG A 52 10.83 -0.64 6.69
N ALA A 53 11.89 0.13 6.94
CA ALA A 53 11.87 1.17 7.96
C ALA A 53 10.84 2.27 7.64
N VAL A 54 10.81 2.74 6.39
CA VAL A 54 9.81 3.73 5.94
C VAL A 54 8.38 3.19 6.06
N ALA A 55 8.14 1.94 5.67
CA ALA A 55 6.84 1.29 5.81
C ALA A 55 6.40 1.23 7.29
N GLU A 56 7.33 0.96 8.22
CA GLU A 56 7.03 0.98 9.65
C GLU A 56 6.70 2.38 10.17
N ASP A 57 7.42 3.40 9.72
CA ASP A 57 7.16 4.80 10.08
C ASP A 57 5.82 5.30 9.56
N ILE A 58 5.40 4.82 8.38
CA ILE A 58 4.05 5.04 7.84
C ILE A 58 3.00 4.34 8.71
N ARG A 59 3.25 3.09 9.10
CA ARG A 59 2.29 2.26 9.84
C ARG A 59 2.09 2.71 11.29
N ARG A 60 3.17 3.14 11.96
CA ARG A 60 3.20 3.51 13.39
C ARG A 60 2.08 4.48 13.82
N PRO A 61 1.79 5.58 13.12
CA PRO A 61 0.71 6.50 13.48
C PRO A 61 -0.70 5.93 13.23
N ARG A 62 -0.83 4.75 12.61
CA ARG A 62 -2.10 4.13 12.19
C ARG A 62 -2.90 5.06 11.26
N PRO A 63 -2.46 5.25 10.00
CA PRO A 63 -3.10 6.15 9.04
C PRO A 63 -4.61 5.90 8.93
N GLY A 64 -5.39 6.99 8.92
CA GLY A 64 -6.83 6.92 8.64
C GLY A 64 -7.14 6.84 7.15
N ASP A 65 -6.24 7.38 6.32
CA ASP A 65 -6.33 7.29 4.86
C ASP A 65 -6.01 5.87 4.40
N LEU A 66 -7.02 5.19 3.85
CA LEU A 66 -6.90 3.81 3.39
C LEU A 66 -5.96 3.68 2.18
N ALA A 67 -5.79 4.72 1.37
CA ALA A 67 -4.98 4.67 0.16
C ALA A 67 -3.51 4.36 0.50
N VAL A 68 -3.06 4.81 1.68
CA VAL A 68 -1.72 4.51 2.20
C VAL A 68 -1.46 3.00 2.27
N TYR A 69 -2.45 2.21 2.67
CA TYR A 69 -2.30 0.75 2.75
C TYR A 69 -2.22 0.10 1.37
N SER A 70 -3.01 0.59 0.41
CA SER A 70 -2.98 0.11 -0.98
C SER A 70 -1.65 0.44 -1.64
N PHE A 71 -1.20 1.69 -1.58
CA PHE A 71 0.08 2.10 -2.19
C PHE A 71 1.28 1.30 -1.67
N VAL A 72 1.35 1.06 -0.35
CA VAL A 72 2.45 0.29 0.24
C VAL A 72 2.32 -1.20 -0.12
N GLY A 73 1.10 -1.76 -0.11
CA GLY A 73 0.84 -3.14 -0.50
C GLY A 73 1.17 -3.42 -1.97
N GLU A 74 0.71 -2.56 -2.88
CA GLU A 74 0.99 -2.62 -4.31
C GLU A 74 2.48 -2.49 -4.60
N SER A 75 3.18 -1.61 -3.88
CA SER A 75 4.64 -1.47 -4.04
C SER A 75 5.37 -2.77 -3.71
N TYR A 76 4.98 -3.45 -2.62
CA TYR A 76 5.52 -4.78 -2.31
C TYR A 76 5.11 -5.84 -3.34
N GLU A 77 3.87 -5.77 -3.85
CA GLU A 77 3.37 -6.72 -4.85
C GLU A 77 4.18 -6.61 -6.16
N VAL A 78 4.35 -5.40 -6.67
CA VAL A 78 5.08 -5.10 -7.91
C VAL A 78 6.55 -5.49 -7.80
N THR A 79 7.17 -5.34 -6.63
CA THR A 79 8.55 -5.78 -6.40
C THR A 79 8.69 -7.23 -5.94
N GLY A 80 7.58 -7.99 -5.89
CA GLY A 80 7.58 -9.43 -5.66
C GLY A 80 7.57 -9.91 -4.21
N ASP A 81 7.48 -9.03 -3.20
CA ASP A 81 7.31 -9.43 -1.79
C ASP A 81 5.83 -9.67 -1.48
N ARG A 82 5.31 -10.81 -1.96
CA ARG A 82 3.90 -11.21 -1.79
C ARG A 82 3.47 -11.28 -0.33
N ARG A 83 4.38 -11.65 0.58
CA ARG A 83 4.07 -11.72 2.02
C ARG A 83 3.78 -10.34 2.60
N GLN A 84 4.59 -9.34 2.25
CA GLN A 84 4.35 -7.97 2.71
C GLN A 84 3.14 -7.34 2.01
N ALA A 85 2.94 -7.60 0.71
CA ALA A 85 1.74 -7.15 0.00
C ALA A 85 0.46 -7.64 0.71
N HIS A 86 0.36 -8.96 0.97
CA HIS A 86 -0.77 -9.54 1.69
C HIS A 86 -0.98 -8.91 3.07
N ARG A 87 0.11 -8.67 3.81
CA ARG A 87 0.05 -8.04 5.13
C ARG A 87 -0.57 -6.64 5.04
N TRP A 88 -0.11 -5.82 4.11
CA TRP A 88 -0.57 -4.44 3.97
C TRP A 88 -2.01 -4.35 3.48
N PHE A 89 -2.40 -5.16 2.49
CA PHE A 89 -3.79 -5.26 2.05
C PHE A 89 -4.72 -5.72 3.18
N THR A 90 -4.29 -6.70 3.97
CA THR A 90 -5.06 -7.17 5.13
C THR A 90 -5.20 -6.09 6.21
N LEU A 91 -4.14 -5.34 6.52
CA LEU A 91 -4.21 -4.24 7.49
C LEU A 91 -5.17 -3.13 7.04
N GLY A 92 -5.11 -2.74 5.75
CA GLY A 92 -6.01 -1.74 5.19
C GLY A 92 -7.46 -2.21 5.21
N LEU A 93 -7.72 -3.44 4.79
CA LEU A 93 -9.06 -4.02 4.81
C LEU A 93 -9.64 -4.10 6.22
N GLN A 94 -8.84 -4.56 7.20
CA GLN A 94 -9.24 -4.56 8.61
C GLN A 94 -9.57 -3.15 9.11
N ARG A 95 -8.79 -2.14 8.69
CA ARG A 95 -9.05 -0.75 9.05
C ARG A 95 -10.36 -0.23 8.47
N ALA A 96 -10.68 -0.60 7.23
CA ALA A 96 -11.92 -0.27 6.55
C ALA A 96 -13.13 -0.91 7.24
N LEU A 97 -13.04 -2.20 7.57
CA LEU A 97 -14.10 -2.96 8.27
C LEU A 97 -14.26 -2.53 9.74
N SER A 98 -13.29 -1.81 10.30
CA SER A 98 -13.42 -1.22 11.64
C SER A 98 -14.26 0.07 11.65
N ASP A 99 -14.66 0.58 10.48
CA ASP A 99 -15.59 1.70 10.40
C ASP A 99 -16.99 1.25 10.88
N PRO A 100 -17.58 1.91 11.90
CA PRO A 100 -18.90 1.57 12.40
C PRO A 100 -19.99 1.55 11.32
N ALA A 101 -19.86 2.33 10.25
CA ALA A 101 -20.82 2.36 9.14
C ALA A 101 -20.89 1.02 8.38
N THR A 102 -19.81 0.24 8.38
CA THR A 102 -19.78 -1.07 7.73
C THR A 102 -20.30 -2.19 8.62
N GLY A 103 -20.37 -1.97 9.94
CA GLY A 103 -20.70 -3.02 10.90
C GLY A 103 -19.74 -4.23 10.87
N GLY A 104 -18.56 -4.10 10.24
CA GLY A 104 -17.64 -5.21 10.00
C GLY A 104 -18.01 -6.10 8.80
N ASP A 105 -19.03 -5.75 8.02
CA ASP A 105 -19.46 -6.51 6.85
C ASP A 105 -18.79 -5.98 5.56
N PRO A 106 -18.02 -6.81 4.83
CA PRO A 106 -17.43 -6.43 3.55
C PRO A 106 -18.43 -6.01 2.47
N SER A 107 -19.68 -6.48 2.53
CA SER A 107 -20.72 -6.13 1.57
C SER A 107 -21.22 -4.69 1.72
N GLU A 108 -21.03 -4.09 2.91
CA GLU A 108 -21.37 -2.70 3.21
C GLU A 108 -20.28 -1.71 2.75
N LEU A 109 -19.13 -2.20 2.27
CA LEU A 109 -18.10 -1.35 1.67
C LEU A 109 -18.60 -0.75 0.34
N PRO A 110 -18.58 0.59 0.18
CA PRO A 110 -19.09 1.21 -1.02
C PRO A 110 -18.37 0.71 -2.29
N PRO A 111 -19.08 0.57 -3.42
CA PRO A 111 -18.46 0.29 -4.71
C PRO A 111 -17.38 1.33 -5.04
N GLY A 112 -16.22 0.87 -5.49
CA GLY A 112 -15.08 1.75 -5.81
C GLY A 112 -14.38 2.38 -4.60
N SER A 113 -14.78 2.04 -3.37
CA SER A 113 -14.03 2.47 -2.19
C SER A 113 -12.69 1.77 -2.08
N GLU A 114 -11.74 2.45 -1.44
CA GLU A 114 -10.41 1.92 -1.16
C GLU A 114 -10.47 0.60 -0.37
N GLY A 115 -11.38 0.50 0.61
CA GLY A 115 -11.61 -0.73 1.37
C GLY A 115 -11.98 -1.93 0.47
N ARG A 116 -12.80 -1.69 -0.56
CA ARG A 116 -13.16 -2.73 -1.52
C ARG A 116 -11.99 -3.08 -2.45
N MET A 117 -11.19 -2.10 -2.87
CA MET A 117 -9.97 -2.34 -3.67
C MET A 117 -8.94 -3.17 -2.89
N LEU A 118 -8.74 -2.86 -1.61
CA LEU A 118 -7.88 -3.64 -0.70
C LEU A 118 -8.32 -5.11 -0.61
N GLY A 119 -9.63 -5.37 -0.54
CA GLY A 119 -10.20 -6.72 -0.57
C GLY A 119 -9.91 -7.46 -1.87
N VAL A 120 -10.16 -6.79 -3.01
CA VAL A 120 -9.90 -7.36 -4.35
C VAL A 120 -8.41 -7.65 -4.57
N ALA A 121 -7.51 -6.74 -4.17
CA ALA A 121 -6.06 -6.89 -4.33
C ALA A 121 -5.48 -8.01 -3.43
N ARG A 122 -6.10 -8.26 -2.26
CA ARG A 122 -5.68 -9.30 -1.31
C ARG A 122 -5.82 -10.71 -1.88
N THR A 123 -6.92 -11.00 -2.56
CA THR A 123 -7.27 -12.35 -3.04
C THR A 123 -6.21 -13.00 -3.93
N PRO A 124 -5.72 -12.36 -5.03
CA PRO A 124 -4.67 -12.97 -5.86
C PRO A 124 -3.37 -13.19 -5.10
N VAL A 125 -2.95 -12.24 -4.25
CA VAL A 125 -1.70 -12.39 -3.46
C VAL A 125 -1.77 -13.59 -2.50
N ARG A 126 -2.93 -13.88 -1.93
CA ARG A 126 -3.12 -15.07 -1.08
C ARG A 126 -3.01 -16.38 -1.86
N ARG A 127 -3.56 -16.40 -3.07
CA ARG A 127 -3.43 -17.55 -3.98
C ARG A 127 -1.97 -17.77 -4.35
N ASP A 128 -1.21 -16.72 -4.65
CA ASP A 128 0.23 -16.79 -4.91
C ASP A 128 1.05 -17.29 -3.70
N LEU A 129 0.50 -17.14 -2.49
CA LEU A 129 1.10 -17.63 -1.25
C LEU A 129 0.61 -19.04 -0.84
N ASP A 130 -0.13 -19.72 -1.71
CA ASP A 130 -0.76 -21.03 -1.46
C ASP A 130 -1.64 -21.04 -0.19
N MET A 131 -2.22 -19.90 0.18
CA MET A 131 -3.13 -19.80 1.32
C MET A 131 -4.51 -20.35 0.93
N PRO A 132 -5.19 -21.09 1.82
CA PRO A 132 -6.56 -21.50 1.56
C PRO A 132 -7.47 -20.26 1.43
N PRO A 133 -8.46 -20.27 0.52
CA PRO A 133 -9.47 -19.22 0.47
C PRO A 133 -10.15 -19.03 1.82
N ASP A 134 -10.45 -17.78 2.18
CA ASP A 134 -11.24 -17.44 3.35
C ASP A 134 -12.51 -16.64 3.00
N ALA A 135 -13.35 -16.40 4.01
CA ALA A 135 -14.63 -15.70 3.81
C ALA A 135 -14.47 -14.28 3.25
N LEU A 136 -13.31 -13.63 3.45
CA LEU A 136 -13.04 -12.33 2.84
C LEU A 136 -12.73 -12.52 1.35
N ASP A 137 -11.99 -13.55 0.97
CA ASP A 137 -11.71 -13.85 -0.44
C ASP A 137 -13.01 -14.08 -1.24
N ASP A 138 -14.00 -14.76 -0.64
CA ASP A 138 -15.31 -15.00 -1.26
C ASP A 138 -16.16 -13.72 -1.39
N ALA A 139 -16.02 -12.76 -0.48
CA ALA A 139 -16.80 -11.53 -0.44
C ALA A 139 -16.43 -10.50 -1.53
N PHE A 140 -15.28 -10.69 -2.20
CA PHE A 140 -14.77 -9.79 -3.24
C PHE A 140 -14.66 -10.45 -4.64
N THR A 141 -15.19 -11.66 -4.80
CA THR A 141 -15.37 -12.35 -6.09
C THR A 141 -16.66 -11.94 -6.79
#